data_AF-A0A146MH45-F1
#
_entry.id   AF-A0A146MH45-F1
#
_cell.length_a   1.000
_cell.length_b   1.000
_cell.length_c   1.000
_cell.angle_alpha   90.00
_cell.angle_beta   90.00
_cell.angle_gamma   90.00
#
_symmetry.space_group_name_H-M   'P 1'
#
loop_
_entity.id
_entity.type
_entity.pdbx_description
1 polymer ?
#
loop_
_entity_poly.entity_id
_entity_poly.type
_entity_poly.pdbx_seq_one_letter_code
_entity_poly.pdbx_strand_id
1 'polypeptide(L)'
;SGGQLTASRSSDSHLRFAMSSLLLIIIAVHQIGVSQGCCESGPRFVVDPPRELVVWYKEGALANCVASGSPEPKIAWFLSGETTPLQPVPHVRRILENGSLYFPPFKPEEFRPDVHLTTYRCLASNSAGKLLSLDMAVKAVMVEDYEAVAGVGGGALSLGDTAVLRCRIPQHLEGIVTVTAWLIDDSYNVYPTTEGG
;
A
#
# COMPACT_ATOMS: atom_id res chain seq x y z
N SER A 1 -63.61 -73.74 15.86
CA SER A 1 -62.47 -73.03 16.46
C SER A 1 -61.44 -72.76 15.37
N GLY A 2 -61.06 -71.51 15.14
CA GLY A 2 -59.93 -71.15 14.26
C GLY A 2 -60.28 -70.26 13.07
N GLY A 3 -60.51 -68.96 13.32
CA GLY A 3 -60.40 -67.93 12.29
C GLY A 3 -58.97 -67.42 12.23
N GLN A 4 -58.37 -67.37 11.03
CA GLN A 4 -56.98 -66.96 10.83
C GLN A 4 -56.94 -65.53 10.27
N LEU A 5 -56.46 -64.59 11.09
CA LEU A 5 -56.26 -63.18 10.76
C LEU A 5 -55.03 -63.02 9.86
N THR A 6 -55.21 -62.54 8.63
CA THR A 6 -54.14 -62.10 7.74
C THR A 6 -53.93 -60.59 7.91
N ALA A 7 -53.05 -60.19 8.84
CA ALA A 7 -52.68 -58.80 9.02
C ALA A 7 -51.30 -58.50 8.42
N SER A 8 -51.29 -57.48 7.54
CA SER A 8 -50.23 -56.46 7.41
C SER A 8 -48.79 -56.90 7.13
N ARG A 9 -48.48 -57.23 5.86
CA ARG A 9 -47.09 -57.33 5.35
C ARG A 9 -46.66 -56.12 4.51
N SER A 10 -47.62 -55.34 4.01
CA SER A 10 -47.39 -54.16 3.16
C SER A 10 -46.91 -52.93 3.95
N SER A 11 -47.46 -52.71 5.16
CA SER A 11 -47.13 -51.55 6.01
C SER A 11 -45.65 -51.51 6.42
N ASP A 12 -45.06 -52.68 6.71
CA ASP A 12 -43.65 -52.80 7.13
C ASP A 12 -42.67 -52.46 6.00
N SER A 13 -42.95 -52.86 4.75
CA SER A 13 -42.12 -52.48 3.60
C SER A 13 -42.13 -50.99 3.33
N HIS A 14 -43.31 -50.35 3.36
CA HIS A 14 -43.41 -48.90 3.15
C HIS A 14 -42.71 -48.11 4.26
N LEU A 15 -42.81 -48.58 5.50
CA LEU A 15 -42.13 -47.97 6.64
C LEU A 15 -40.60 -48.11 6.51
N ARG A 16 -40.09 -49.26 6.07
CA ARG A 16 -38.65 -49.48 5.81
C ARG A 16 -38.11 -48.59 4.68
N PHE A 17 -38.84 -48.43 3.58
CA PHE A 17 -38.46 -47.51 2.50
C PHE A 17 -38.47 -46.04 2.97
N ALA A 18 -39.50 -45.63 3.72
CA ALA A 18 -39.58 -44.27 4.27
C ALA A 18 -38.42 -43.96 5.25
N MET A 19 -38.08 -44.91 6.11
CA MET A 19 -36.96 -44.79 7.07
C MET A 19 -35.60 -44.74 6.36
N SER A 20 -35.40 -45.52 5.29
CA SER A 20 -34.18 -45.46 4.47
C SER A 20 -34.04 -44.13 3.75
N SER A 21 -35.13 -43.60 3.18
CA SER A 21 -35.12 -42.29 2.52
C SER A 21 -34.86 -41.15 3.51
N LEU A 22 -35.46 -41.22 4.71
CA LEU A 22 -35.22 -40.25 5.77
C LEU A 22 -33.77 -40.28 6.26
N LEU A 23 -33.18 -41.46 6.43
CA LEU A 23 -31.78 -41.62 6.82
C LEU A 23 -30.83 -41.03 5.77
N LEU A 24 -31.08 -41.28 4.48
CA LEU A 24 -30.28 -40.71 3.39
C LEU A 24 -30.39 -39.18 3.33
N ILE A 25 -31.58 -38.62 3.58
CA ILE A 25 -31.78 -37.17 3.68
C ILE A 25 -31.04 -36.61 4.89
N ILE A 26 -31.10 -37.25 6.06
CA ILE A 26 -30.38 -36.81 7.26
C ILE A 26 -28.86 -36.86 7.05
N ILE A 27 -28.35 -37.90 6.39
CA ILE A 27 -26.93 -38.00 6.02
C ILE A 27 -26.58 -36.89 5.03
N ALA A 28 -27.36 -36.67 3.98
CA ALA A 28 -27.13 -35.59 3.02
C ALA A 28 -27.15 -34.21 3.70
N VAL A 29 -28.07 -33.97 4.63
CA VAL A 29 -28.15 -32.73 5.43
C VAL A 29 -26.95 -32.59 6.39
N HIS A 30 -26.47 -33.68 6.99
CA HIS A 30 -25.23 -33.67 7.79
C HIS A 30 -23.98 -33.39 6.94
N GLN A 31 -23.92 -33.88 5.70
CA GLN A 31 -22.83 -33.57 4.78
C GLN A 31 -22.88 -32.12 4.26
N ILE A 32 -24.07 -31.52 4.20
CA ILE A 32 -24.26 -30.09 3.83
C ILE A 32 -23.95 -29.16 5.03
N GLY A 33 -24.05 -29.66 6.27
CA GLY A 33 -23.88 -28.87 7.51
C GLY A 33 -22.47 -28.86 8.13
N VAL A 34 -21.49 -29.57 7.56
CA VAL A 34 -20.10 -29.57 8.06
C VAL A 34 -19.14 -29.19 6.93
N SER A 35 -19.25 -27.94 6.45
CA SER A 35 -18.10 -27.31 5.81
C SER A 35 -17.12 -26.90 6.92
N GLN A 36 -15.91 -27.44 6.84
CA GLN A 36 -14.81 -27.21 7.77
C GLN A 36 -14.47 -25.71 7.86
N GLY A 37 -14.96 -25.05 8.91
CA GLY A 37 -14.58 -23.68 9.29
C GLY A 37 -13.76 -23.61 10.59
N CYS A 38 -13.06 -24.68 10.97
CA CYS A 38 -12.61 -24.85 12.37
C CYS A 38 -11.16 -24.47 12.68
N CYS A 39 -10.36 -24.02 11.73
CA CYS A 39 -9.05 -23.42 12.03
C CYS A 39 -8.81 -22.14 11.22
N GLU A 40 -9.87 -21.41 10.87
CA GLU A 40 -9.69 -20.09 10.30
C GLU A 40 -9.15 -19.14 11.38
N SER A 41 -8.05 -18.47 11.07
CA SER A 41 -7.44 -17.48 11.96
C SER A 41 -7.20 -16.20 11.19
N GLY A 42 -7.60 -15.08 11.80
CA GLY A 42 -7.40 -13.75 11.23
C GLY A 42 -5.92 -13.43 11.00
N PRO A 43 -5.63 -12.46 10.13
CA PRO A 43 -4.27 -12.06 9.85
C PRO A 43 -3.58 -11.50 11.10
N ARG A 44 -2.30 -11.84 11.25
CA ARG A 44 -1.37 -11.23 12.22
C ARG A 44 -0.08 -10.83 11.49
N PHE A 45 0.44 -9.64 11.76
CA PHE A 45 1.73 -9.25 11.18
C PHE A 45 2.87 -10.08 11.79
N VAL A 46 3.71 -10.62 10.90
CA VAL A 46 5.00 -11.24 11.21
C VAL A 46 6.10 -10.20 11.03
N VAL A 47 5.96 -9.36 10.00
CA VAL A 47 6.81 -8.21 9.73
C VAL A 47 5.91 -7.03 9.44
N ASP A 48 5.91 -6.06 10.34
CA ASP A 48 5.28 -4.76 10.14
C ASP A 48 6.17 -3.87 9.25
N PRO A 49 5.56 -2.98 8.44
CA PRO A 49 6.31 -1.94 7.79
C PRO A 49 6.93 -0.98 8.82
N PRO A 50 8.08 -0.34 8.50
CA PRO A 50 8.67 0.66 9.39
C PRO A 50 7.74 1.88 9.53
N ARG A 51 7.96 2.70 10.56
CA ARG A 51 7.23 3.98 10.70
C ARG A 51 7.68 5.02 9.67
N GLU A 52 8.94 4.94 9.24
CA GLU A 52 9.52 5.81 8.24
C GLU A 52 10.42 4.99 7.31
N LEU A 53 10.27 5.21 6.00
CA LEU A 53 11.10 4.63 4.96
C LEU A 53 11.76 5.76 4.16
N VAL A 54 13.09 5.75 4.14
CA VAL A 54 13.89 6.66 3.32
C VAL A 54 14.18 6.00 1.98
N VAL A 55 13.89 6.70 0.88
CA VAL A 55 14.12 6.21 -0.49
C VAL A 55 15.27 7.00 -1.13
N TRP A 56 16.43 6.39 -1.27
CA TRP A 56 17.55 7.03 -1.97
C TRP A 56 17.35 6.90 -3.47
N TYR A 57 17.36 8.00 -4.21
CA TYR A 57 17.01 7.98 -5.65
C TYR A 57 17.87 7.04 -6.52
N LYS A 58 19.13 6.81 -6.13
CA LYS A 58 20.05 5.89 -6.84
C LYS A 58 19.90 4.43 -6.45
N GLU A 59 19.36 4.14 -5.27
CA GLU A 59 19.35 2.79 -4.68
C GLU A 59 17.94 2.21 -4.59
N GLY A 60 16.93 3.08 -4.53
CA GLY A 60 15.55 2.72 -4.23
C GLY A 60 15.36 2.35 -2.75
N ALA A 61 14.23 1.73 -2.46
CA ALA A 61 13.94 1.16 -1.14
C ALA A 61 12.84 0.10 -1.22
N LEU A 62 12.80 -0.77 -0.22
CA LEU A 62 11.81 -1.84 -0.09
C LEU A 62 11.14 -1.77 1.28
N ALA A 63 9.81 -1.70 1.29
CA ALA A 63 9.00 -1.87 2.49
C ALA A 63 8.36 -3.27 2.49
N ASN A 64 8.82 -4.10 3.41
CA ASN A 64 8.24 -5.42 3.64
C ASN A 64 6.97 -5.30 4.50
N CYS A 65 5.97 -6.10 4.15
CA CYS A 65 4.81 -6.32 5.00
C CYS A 65 4.43 -7.80 4.87
N VAL A 66 4.60 -8.55 5.96
CA VAL A 66 4.37 -10.00 5.97
C VAL A 66 3.37 -10.30 7.07
N ALA A 67 2.34 -11.06 6.74
CA ALA A 67 1.33 -11.49 7.69
C ALA A 67 1.14 -13.01 7.60
N SER A 68 0.73 -13.61 8.71
CA SER A 68 0.33 -15.02 8.76
C SER A 68 -1.12 -15.13 9.18
N GLY A 69 -1.76 -16.23 8.84
CA GLY A 69 -3.16 -16.51 9.11
C GLY A 69 -3.60 -17.76 8.38
N SER A 70 -4.83 -18.20 8.61
CA SER A 70 -5.40 -19.36 7.93
C SER A 70 -6.79 -19.00 7.42
N PRO A 71 -7.03 -18.98 6.10
CA PRO A 71 -6.06 -19.11 5.00
C PRO A 71 -4.98 -18.01 4.98
N GLU A 72 -3.90 -18.23 4.24
CA GLU A 72 -2.77 -17.28 4.14
C GLU A 72 -3.25 -15.88 3.71
N PRO A 73 -2.92 -14.81 4.46
CA PRO A 73 -3.40 -13.47 4.14
C PRO A 73 -2.79 -12.90 2.86
N LYS A 74 -3.64 -12.24 2.06
CA LYS A 74 -3.20 -11.40 0.94
C LYS A 74 -2.81 -10.02 1.46
N ILE A 75 -1.72 -9.48 0.93
CA ILE A 75 -1.20 -8.15 1.23
C ILE A 75 -1.67 -7.16 0.16
N ALA A 76 -2.15 -6.01 0.59
CA ALA A 76 -2.45 -4.86 -0.25
C ALA A 76 -1.94 -3.58 0.42
N TRP A 77 -1.67 -2.55 -0.37
CA TRP A 77 -1.17 -1.26 0.11
C TRP A 77 -2.15 -0.15 -0.20
N PHE A 78 -2.16 0.88 0.65
CA PHE A 78 -3.05 2.04 0.56
C PHE A 78 -2.25 3.31 0.90
N LEU A 79 -2.68 4.45 0.35
CA LEU A 79 -2.31 5.75 0.92
C LEU A 79 -3.07 5.96 2.24
N SER A 80 -2.44 6.61 3.21
CA SER A 80 -3.09 6.84 4.51
C SER A 80 -4.33 7.71 4.33
N GLY A 81 -5.48 7.23 4.81
CA GLY A 81 -6.78 7.87 4.63
C GLY A 81 -7.55 7.45 3.38
N GLU A 82 -6.94 6.72 2.45
CA GLU A 82 -7.62 6.20 1.26
C GLU A 82 -8.16 4.78 1.46
N THR A 83 -9.19 4.44 0.70
CA THR A 83 -9.85 3.12 0.73
C THR A 83 -9.61 2.30 -0.54
N THR A 84 -8.92 2.88 -1.52
CA THR A 84 -8.57 2.25 -2.77
C THR A 84 -7.16 1.67 -2.71
N PRO A 85 -6.98 0.38 -3.07
CA PRO A 85 -5.65 -0.21 -3.08
C PRO A 85 -4.78 0.45 -4.14
N LEU A 86 -3.51 0.64 -3.81
CA LEU A 86 -2.52 1.24 -4.70
C LEU A 86 -2.48 0.51 -6.04
N GLN A 87 -2.39 1.29 -7.10
CA GLN A 87 -2.01 0.80 -8.41
C GLN A 87 -0.49 0.95 -8.59
N PRO A 88 0.14 0.04 -9.38
CA PRO A 88 1.51 0.23 -9.84
C PRO A 88 1.64 1.55 -10.57
N VAL A 89 2.72 2.28 -10.31
CA VAL A 89 3.08 3.48 -11.06
C VAL A 89 4.37 3.15 -11.80
N PRO A 90 4.37 3.14 -13.14
CA PRO A 90 5.56 2.78 -13.92
C PRO A 90 6.79 3.55 -13.44
N HIS A 91 7.92 2.85 -13.34
CA HIS A 91 9.24 3.37 -12.97
C HIS A 91 9.42 3.91 -11.56
N VAL A 92 8.36 4.18 -10.77
CA VAL A 92 8.52 4.82 -9.44
C VAL A 92 7.91 4.04 -8.28
N ARG A 93 6.96 3.13 -8.52
CA ARG A 93 6.38 2.29 -7.46
C ARG A 93 5.78 1.01 -8.00
N ARG A 94 6.14 -0.13 -7.39
CA ARG A 94 5.57 -1.43 -7.72
C ARG A 94 5.29 -2.26 -6.47
N ILE A 95 4.29 -3.12 -6.54
CA ILE A 95 4.01 -4.14 -5.53
C ILE A 95 4.61 -5.44 -6.06
N LEU A 96 5.49 -6.06 -5.28
CA LEU A 96 6.11 -7.33 -5.64
C LEU A 96 5.14 -8.50 -5.43
N GLU A 97 5.44 -9.66 -6.01
CA GLU A 97 4.61 -10.87 -5.89
C GLU A 97 4.44 -11.33 -4.42
N ASN A 98 5.44 -11.07 -3.58
CA ASN A 98 5.40 -11.36 -2.15
C ASN A 98 4.62 -10.32 -1.33
N GLY A 99 4.01 -9.32 -1.97
CA GLY A 99 3.25 -8.26 -1.32
C GLY A 99 4.07 -7.06 -0.82
N SER A 100 5.40 -7.07 -0.96
CA SER A 100 6.24 -5.94 -0.52
C SER A 100 6.09 -4.74 -1.45
N LEU A 101 6.16 -3.53 -0.89
CA LEU A 101 6.10 -2.28 -1.65
C LEU A 101 7.52 -1.84 -2.02
N TYR A 102 7.82 -1.82 -3.31
CA TYR A 102 9.14 -1.51 -3.83
C TYR A 102 9.15 -0.19 -4.58
N PHE A 103 10.08 0.67 -4.18
CA PHE A 103 10.43 1.93 -4.83
C PHE A 103 11.75 1.72 -5.56
N PRO A 104 11.76 1.55 -6.89
CA PRO A 104 13.00 1.43 -7.65
C PRO A 104 13.82 2.72 -7.62
N PRO A 105 15.13 2.65 -7.97
CA PRO A 105 15.90 3.82 -8.34
C PRO A 105 15.17 4.62 -9.42
N PHE A 106 15.22 5.94 -9.30
CA PHE A 106 14.52 6.88 -10.17
C PHE A 106 15.39 8.11 -10.40
N LYS A 107 15.17 8.80 -11.52
CA LYS A 107 15.85 10.08 -11.79
C LYS A 107 15.16 11.22 -11.04
N PRO A 108 15.85 12.33 -10.70
CA PRO A 108 15.21 13.46 -10.04
C PRO A 108 13.94 13.95 -10.74
N GLU A 109 13.90 13.95 -12.08
CA GLU A 109 12.74 14.39 -12.86
C GLU A 109 11.52 13.46 -12.74
N GLU A 110 11.72 12.23 -12.27
CA GLU A 110 10.66 11.25 -11.98
C GLU A 110 10.15 11.36 -10.55
N PHE A 111 10.70 12.28 -9.75
CA PHE A 111 10.21 12.58 -8.42
C PHE A 111 8.74 13.02 -8.47
N ARG A 112 8.00 12.56 -7.47
CA ARG A 112 6.55 12.66 -7.40
C ARG A 112 6.16 12.73 -5.94
N PRO A 113 5.68 13.87 -5.43
CA PRO A 113 5.32 14.00 -4.02
C PRO A 113 4.27 12.96 -3.59
N ASP A 114 3.31 12.69 -4.46
CA ASP A 114 2.24 11.70 -4.25
C ASP A 114 2.73 10.24 -4.17
N VAL A 115 4.00 9.98 -4.53
CA VAL A 115 4.63 8.65 -4.45
C VAL A 115 5.76 8.64 -3.41
N HIS A 116 6.63 9.65 -3.45
CA HIS A 116 7.92 9.71 -2.77
C HIS A 116 7.92 10.58 -1.51
N LEU A 117 6.85 11.35 -1.26
CA LEU A 117 6.68 12.17 -0.07
C LEU A 117 5.24 12.05 0.45
N THR A 118 4.90 10.85 0.91
CA THR A 118 3.52 10.52 1.32
C THR A 118 3.52 9.41 2.37
N THR A 119 2.35 9.11 2.93
CA THR A 119 2.19 8.11 3.98
C THR A 119 1.42 6.91 3.45
N TYR A 120 1.94 5.71 3.70
CA TYR A 120 1.37 4.45 3.27
C TYR A 120 0.89 3.60 4.44
N ARG A 121 -0.02 2.67 4.17
CA ARG A 121 -0.46 1.61 5.08
C ARG A 121 -0.54 0.27 4.36
N CYS A 122 -0.19 -0.80 5.06
CA CYS A 122 -0.34 -2.17 4.61
C CYS A 122 -1.62 -2.79 5.18
N LEU A 123 -2.35 -3.51 4.35
CA LEU A 123 -3.53 -4.30 4.73
C LEU A 123 -3.23 -5.78 4.48
N ALA A 124 -3.31 -6.58 5.54
CA ALA A 124 -3.35 -8.03 5.45
C ALA A 124 -4.80 -8.51 5.53
N SER A 125 -5.22 -9.40 4.64
CA SER A 125 -6.61 -9.87 4.58
C SER A 125 -6.77 -11.33 4.17
N ASN A 126 -7.64 -12.06 4.88
CA ASN A 126 -8.10 -13.41 4.51
C ASN A 126 -9.62 -13.53 4.75
N SER A 127 -10.19 -14.73 4.61
CA SER A 127 -11.63 -14.99 4.85
C SER A 127 -12.06 -14.73 6.29
N ALA A 128 -11.14 -14.90 7.25
CA ALA A 128 -11.40 -14.75 8.68
C ALA A 128 -11.36 -13.28 9.15
N GLY A 129 -10.67 -12.40 8.43
CA GLY A 129 -10.60 -10.99 8.82
C GLY A 129 -9.59 -10.15 8.03
N LYS A 130 -9.42 -8.91 8.50
CA LYS A 130 -8.51 -7.91 7.94
C LYS A 130 -7.75 -7.20 9.06
N LEU A 131 -6.49 -6.90 8.82
CA LEU A 131 -5.62 -6.17 9.74
C LEU A 131 -4.86 -5.09 8.98
N LEU A 132 -4.95 -3.86 9.46
CA LEU A 132 -4.30 -2.68 8.87
C LEU A 132 -3.10 -2.28 9.74
N SER A 133 -1.97 -1.98 9.09
CA SER A 133 -0.76 -1.52 9.77
C SER A 133 -0.89 -0.09 10.30
N LEU A 134 0.11 0.34 11.06
CA LEU A 134 0.35 1.76 11.33
C LEU A 134 0.81 2.50 10.06
N ASP A 135 0.84 3.83 10.18
CA ASP A 135 1.32 4.74 9.15
C ASP A 135 2.83 4.58 8.94
N MET A 136 3.22 4.39 7.68
CA MET A 136 4.60 4.41 7.23
C MET A 136 4.81 5.66 6.38
N ALA A 137 5.52 6.65 6.91
CA ALA A 137 5.93 7.82 6.14
C ALA A 137 7.03 7.43 5.14
N VAL A 138 6.89 7.84 3.89
CA VAL A 138 7.91 7.67 2.85
C VAL A 138 8.49 9.03 2.52
N LYS A 139 9.82 9.13 2.54
CA LYS A 139 10.56 10.33 2.15
C LYS A 139 11.69 9.94 1.23
N ALA A 140 11.64 10.39 -0.02
CA ALA A 140 12.78 10.22 -0.89
C ALA A 140 13.85 11.29 -0.66
N VAL A 141 15.11 10.87 -0.76
CA VAL A 141 16.27 11.74 -0.66
C VAL A 141 16.96 11.74 -2.02
N MET A 142 17.04 12.94 -2.59
CA MET A 142 17.74 13.24 -3.83
C MET A 142 18.81 14.26 -3.51
N VAL A 143 19.97 14.11 -4.14
CA VAL A 143 21.01 15.13 -4.12
C VAL A 143 21.01 15.74 -5.51
N GLU A 144 20.42 16.92 -5.62
CA GLU A 144 20.56 17.77 -6.80
C GLU A 144 21.36 19.01 -6.45
N ASP A 145 22.18 19.42 -7.41
CA ASP A 145 22.93 20.67 -7.34
C ASP A 145 21.99 21.79 -7.80
N TYR A 146 21.74 22.75 -6.91
CA TYR A 146 20.99 23.95 -7.26
C TYR A 146 21.96 24.99 -7.80
N GLU A 147 21.72 25.46 -9.03
CA GLU A 147 22.56 26.48 -9.64
C GLU A 147 22.04 27.89 -9.30
N ALA A 148 22.93 28.68 -8.72
CA ALA A 148 22.79 30.12 -8.56
C ALA A 148 23.04 30.81 -9.91
N VAL A 149 22.02 31.43 -10.50
CA VAL A 149 22.19 32.21 -11.74
C VAL A 149 22.05 33.69 -11.43
N ALA A 150 23.09 34.46 -11.74
CA ALA A 150 23.09 35.91 -11.67
C ALA A 150 22.73 36.51 -13.03
N GLY A 151 21.84 37.50 -13.07
CA GLY A 151 21.54 38.22 -14.32
C GLY A 151 20.75 39.49 -14.11
N VAL A 152 20.68 40.32 -15.16
CA VAL A 152 19.80 41.49 -15.24
C VAL A 152 18.65 41.13 -16.15
N GLY A 153 17.45 40.89 -15.60
CA GLY A 153 16.29 40.55 -16.43
C GLY A 153 16.48 39.36 -17.39
N GLY A 154 17.46 38.48 -17.14
CA GLY A 154 17.83 37.36 -18.03
C GLY A 154 18.99 37.62 -19.00
N GLY A 155 19.69 38.75 -18.92
CA GLY A 155 20.85 39.09 -19.75
C GLY A 155 22.21 39.09 -19.01
N ALA A 156 23.28 39.29 -19.78
CA ALA A 156 24.65 39.40 -19.27
C ALA A 156 24.86 40.69 -18.45
N LEU A 157 25.69 40.60 -17.40
CA LEU A 157 25.96 41.69 -16.46
C LEU A 157 27.07 42.62 -16.96
N SER A 158 26.89 43.92 -16.77
CA SER A 158 27.94 44.96 -16.93
C SER A 158 28.24 45.67 -15.62
N LEU A 159 29.40 46.33 -15.53
CA LEU A 159 29.78 47.11 -14.36
C LEU A 159 28.81 48.27 -14.15
N GLY A 160 28.16 48.32 -12.97
CA GLY A 160 27.15 49.32 -12.62
C GLY A 160 25.71 48.82 -12.73
N ASP A 161 25.49 47.64 -13.30
CA ASP A 161 24.16 47.03 -13.35
C ASP A 161 23.73 46.46 -11.98
N THR A 162 22.43 46.50 -11.70
CA THR A 162 21.83 45.78 -10.57
C THR A 162 21.63 44.32 -10.96
N ALA A 163 22.41 43.41 -10.37
CA ALA A 163 22.25 41.98 -10.56
C ALA A 163 21.12 41.41 -9.68
N VAL A 164 20.30 40.53 -10.25
CA VAL A 164 19.34 39.71 -9.50
C VAL A 164 19.86 38.28 -9.48
N LEU A 165 19.99 37.73 -8.28
CA LEU A 165 20.29 36.31 -8.07
C LEU A 165 18.99 35.51 -8.10
N ARG A 166 18.94 34.49 -8.96
CA ARG A 166 17.82 33.55 -9.04
C ARG A 166 18.33 32.14 -8.85
N CYS A 167 17.71 31.41 -7.93
CA CYS A 167 18.00 29.99 -7.75
C CYS A 167 17.20 29.26 -8.81
N ARG A 168 17.88 28.55 -9.70
CA ARG A 168 17.21 27.75 -10.72
C ARG A 168 16.71 26.47 -10.05
N ILE A 169 15.49 26.53 -9.52
CA ILE A 169 14.83 25.35 -8.96
C ILE A 169 14.39 24.46 -10.13
N PRO A 170 14.79 23.18 -10.14
CA PRO A 170 14.29 22.20 -11.10
C PRO A 170 12.77 22.15 -11.12
N GLN A 171 12.18 22.03 -12.31
CA GLN A 171 10.72 22.09 -12.48
C GLN A 171 9.95 21.08 -11.61
N HIS A 172 10.53 19.90 -11.36
CA HIS A 172 9.91 18.84 -10.56
C HIS A 172 9.90 19.13 -9.04
N LEU A 173 10.63 20.16 -8.59
CA LEU A 173 10.68 20.62 -7.20
C LEU A 173 9.96 21.96 -7.00
N GLU A 174 9.43 22.57 -8.06
CA GLU A 174 8.66 23.80 -7.98
C GLU A 174 7.44 23.63 -7.05
N GLY A 175 7.28 24.54 -6.10
CA GLY A 175 6.19 24.49 -5.11
C GLY A 175 6.44 23.59 -3.90
N ILE A 176 7.55 22.84 -3.88
CA ILE A 176 7.95 21.97 -2.76
C ILE A 176 9.08 22.62 -1.98
N VAL A 177 10.07 23.16 -2.72
CA VAL A 177 11.24 23.82 -2.14
C VAL A 177 11.15 25.32 -2.35
N THR A 178 11.65 26.06 -1.37
CA THR A 178 11.77 27.52 -1.42
C THR A 178 13.20 27.92 -1.11
N VAL A 179 13.65 29.02 -1.73
CA VAL A 179 14.96 29.59 -1.42
C VAL A 179 14.91 30.16 0.00
N THR A 180 15.72 29.63 0.90
CA THR A 180 15.76 30.07 2.31
C THR A 180 16.82 31.14 2.54
N ALA A 181 18.00 30.98 1.94
CA ALA A 181 19.10 31.94 1.99
C ALA A 181 20.06 31.76 0.81
N TRP A 182 20.80 32.81 0.51
CA TRP A 182 21.97 32.83 -0.34
C TRP A 182 23.22 32.91 0.55
N LEU A 183 24.27 32.16 0.23
CA LEU A 183 25.52 32.14 0.99
C LEU A 183 26.61 32.92 0.23
N ILE A 184 27.30 33.81 0.95
CA ILE A 184 28.52 34.49 0.49
C ILE A 184 29.70 33.90 1.26
N ASP A 185 30.72 33.44 0.55
CA ASP A 185 31.97 32.88 1.09
C ASP A 185 31.75 31.87 2.22
N ASP A 186 30.69 31.04 2.10
CA ASP A 186 30.26 30.03 3.08
C ASP A 186 30.06 30.53 4.52
N SER A 187 29.96 31.85 4.73
CA SER A 187 30.00 32.45 6.08
C SER A 187 28.92 33.49 6.34
N TYR A 188 28.31 34.05 5.28
CA TYR A 188 27.29 35.08 5.41
C TYR A 188 25.99 34.72 4.67
N ASN A 189 24.87 34.78 5.40
CA ASN A 189 23.54 34.52 4.85
C ASN A 189 22.87 35.81 4.36
N VAL A 190 22.44 35.82 3.10
CA VAL A 190 21.58 36.84 2.50
C VAL A 190 20.20 36.25 2.27
N TYR A 191 19.18 36.81 2.90
CA TYR A 191 17.82 36.31 2.81
C TYR A 191 17.08 36.87 1.57
N PRO A 192 16.21 36.09 0.91
CA PRO A 192 15.43 36.58 -0.20
C PRO A 192 14.48 37.71 0.23
N THR A 193 14.33 38.74 -0.60
CA THR A 193 13.33 39.80 -0.41
C THR A 193 11.96 39.34 -0.91
N THR A 194 10.88 39.70 -0.21
CA THR A 194 9.51 39.28 -0.52
C THR A 194 8.87 39.98 -1.73
N GLU A 195 9.64 40.72 -2.54
CA GLU A 195 9.14 41.60 -3.62
C GLU A 195 9.51 41.13 -5.04
N GLY A 196 9.57 39.82 -5.30
CA GLY A 196 9.88 39.30 -6.64
C GLY A 196 9.08 38.06 -7.00
N GLY A 197 7.82 38.27 -7.40
CA GLY A 197 7.00 37.28 -8.12
C GLY A 197 7.18 37.38 -9.63
#